data_AF-A0A090GQX4-F1
#
_entry.id   AF-A0A090GQX4-F1
#
_cell.length_a   1.000
_cell.length_b   1.000
_cell.length_c   1.000
_cell.angle_alpha   90.00
_cell.angle_beta   90.00
_cell.angle_gamma   90.00
#
_symmetry.space_group_name_H-M   'P 1'
#
loop_
_entity.id
_entity.type
_entity.pdbx_description
1 polymer ?
#
loop_
_entity_poly.entity_id
_entity_poly.type
_entity_poly.pdbx_seq_one_letter_code
_entity_poly.pdbx_strand_id
1 'polypeptide(L)'
;MSIIERHFEAFVGRYAGVTMEPQAGGTVVVSVPAVALPPGWNRTAVAVKFILPAGYPQAAPDCFWTEPALALEHGGAPQNTGQQAAPGIPPGWLWFSWHPATWQPNSDNMFTYLNVIRRRLGEVR
;
A
#
# COMPACT_ATOMS: atom_id res chain seq x y z
N MET A 1 14.22 4.58 19.27
CA MET A 1 13.49 3.98 18.13
C MET A 1 12.09 4.54 18.11
N SER A 2 11.68 5.14 16.99
CA SER A 2 10.33 5.65 16.77
C SER A 2 9.32 4.51 16.61
N ILE A 3 8.03 4.82 16.73
CA ILE A 3 6.95 3.86 16.51
C ILE A 3 6.97 3.29 15.08
N ILE A 4 7.30 4.14 14.10
CA ILE A 4 7.43 3.76 12.69
C ILE A 4 8.57 2.77 12.51
N GLU A 5 9.75 3.07 13.04
CA GLU A 5 10.92 2.18 12.97
C GLU A 5 10.62 0.81 13.61
N ARG A 6 9.98 0.79 14.78
CA ARG A 6 9.58 -0.45 15.45
C ARG A 6 8.61 -1.28 14.63
N HIS A 7 7.58 -0.64 14.06
CA HIS A 7 6.61 -1.34 13.21
C HIS A 7 7.25 -1.84 11.92
N PHE A 8 8.20 -1.07 11.35
CA PHE A 8 8.91 -1.45 10.14
C PHE A 8 9.90 -2.60 10.38
N GLU A 9 10.62 -2.62 11.50
CA GLU A 9 11.52 -3.72 11.88
C GLU A 9 10.77 -5.05 11.93
N ALA A 10 9.60 -5.08 12.59
CA ALA A 10 8.74 -6.25 12.59
C ALA A 10 8.27 -6.63 11.17
N PHE A 11 7.95 -5.62 10.35
CA PHE A 11 7.49 -5.79 8.97
C PHE A 11 8.55 -6.43 8.07
N VAL A 12 9.81 -6.00 8.17
CA VAL A 12 10.97 -6.59 7.48
C VAL A 12 11.14 -8.06 7.87
N GLY A 13 10.91 -8.41 9.13
CA GLY A 13 10.97 -9.81 9.59
C GLY A 13 9.97 -10.75 8.90
N ARG A 14 8.92 -10.21 8.26
CA ARG A 14 7.87 -11.00 7.58
C ARG A 14 7.85 -10.88 6.07
N TYR A 15 8.35 -9.78 5.53
CA TYR A 15 8.32 -9.46 4.10
C TYR A 15 9.70 -9.05 3.61
N ALA A 16 10.28 -9.86 2.72
CA ALA A 16 11.59 -9.59 2.15
C ALA A 16 11.55 -8.39 1.17
N GLY A 17 12.62 -7.61 1.17
CA GLY A 17 12.82 -6.50 0.21
C GLY A 17 11.88 -5.30 0.40
N VAL A 18 11.18 -5.22 1.54
CA VAL A 18 10.40 -4.01 1.87
C VAL A 18 11.33 -2.84 2.16
N THR A 19 10.94 -1.64 1.73
CA THR A 19 11.69 -0.40 1.98
C THR A 19 10.81 0.65 2.62
N MET A 20 11.46 1.60 3.28
CA MET A 20 10.83 2.75 3.90
C MET A 20 11.61 4.01 3.54
N GLU A 21 10.93 5.01 2.99
CA GLU A 21 11.54 6.24 2.48
C GLU A 21 10.81 7.45 3.09
N PRO A 22 11.42 8.16 4.05
CA PRO A 22 10.88 9.41 4.58
C PRO A 22 10.73 10.46 3.49
N GLN A 23 9.65 11.22 3.54
CA GLN A 23 9.38 12.32 2.61
C GLN A 23 9.36 13.66 3.36
N ALA A 24 9.40 14.76 2.60
CA ALA A 24 9.12 16.08 3.16
C ALA A 24 7.73 16.11 3.81
N GLY A 25 7.58 16.86 4.91
CA GLY A 25 6.32 16.96 5.65
C GLY A 25 6.02 15.79 6.60
N GLY A 26 7.01 14.93 6.88
CA GLY A 26 6.91 13.90 7.93
C GLY A 26 6.13 12.64 7.53
N THR A 27 5.74 12.53 6.26
CA THR A 27 5.17 11.29 5.72
C THR A 27 6.27 10.30 5.36
N VAL A 28 5.91 9.03 5.26
CA VAL A 28 6.85 7.96 4.94
C VAL A 28 6.23 7.04 3.89
N VAL A 29 6.93 6.80 2.79
CA VAL A 29 6.52 5.82 1.77
C VAL A 29 7.05 4.45 2.18
N VAL A 30 6.16 3.47 2.28
CA VAL A 30 6.51 2.06 2.44
C VAL A 30 6.35 1.36 1.10
N SER A 31 7.37 0.64 0.65
CA SER A 31 7.33 -0.17 -0.58
C SER A 31 7.34 -1.65 -0.24
N VAL A 32 6.42 -2.41 -0.84
CA VAL A 32 6.33 -3.87 -0.74
C VAL A 32 6.54 -4.44 -2.14
N PRO A 33 7.64 -5.15 -2.41
CA PRO A 33 8.05 -5.46 -3.78
C PRO A 33 7.16 -6.51 -4.46
N ALA A 34 6.52 -7.39 -3.69
CA ALA A 34 5.67 -8.45 -4.24
C ALA A 34 4.48 -8.73 -3.32
N VAL A 35 3.31 -8.23 -3.71
CA VAL A 35 2.02 -8.62 -3.14
C VAL A 35 1.35 -9.58 -4.11
N ALA A 36 1.10 -10.82 -3.66
CA ALA A 36 0.42 -11.82 -4.46
C ALA A 36 -0.99 -11.37 -4.81
N LEU A 37 -1.37 -11.58 -6.08
CA LEU A 37 -2.68 -11.30 -6.62
C LEU A 37 -3.43 -12.62 -6.86
N PRO A 38 -4.73 -12.69 -6.54
CA PRO A 38 -5.55 -13.86 -6.89
C PRO A 38 -5.77 -13.95 -8.41
N PRO A 39 -6.40 -15.03 -8.91
CA PRO A 39 -6.90 -15.08 -10.29
C PRO A 39 -7.84 -13.90 -10.61
N GLY A 40 -7.87 -13.49 -11.89
CA GLY A 40 -8.67 -12.35 -12.37
C GLY A 40 -7.88 -11.07 -12.65
N TRP A 41 -6.60 -11.04 -12.29
CA TRP A 41 -5.66 -9.98 -12.65
C TRP A 41 -4.79 -10.39 -13.84
N ASN A 42 -4.24 -9.41 -14.57
CA ASN A 42 -3.28 -9.66 -15.66
C ASN A 42 -1.87 -10.06 -15.19
N ARG A 43 -1.67 -10.19 -13.87
CA ARG A 43 -0.40 -10.55 -13.20
C ARG A 43 -0.69 -11.40 -11.96
N THR A 44 0.31 -12.17 -11.52
CA THR A 44 0.22 -13.01 -10.30
C THR A 44 0.74 -12.31 -9.05
N ALA A 45 1.50 -11.23 -9.20
CA ALA A 45 1.96 -10.37 -8.12
C ALA A 45 2.21 -8.95 -8.64
N VAL A 46 2.24 -7.99 -7.72
CA VAL A 46 2.54 -6.59 -8.04
C VAL A 46 3.28 -5.91 -6.90
N ALA A 47 4.15 -4.95 -7.21
CA ALA A 47 4.70 -4.08 -6.19
C ALA A 47 3.63 -3.09 -5.71
N VAL A 48 3.59 -2.86 -4.40
CA VAL A 48 2.66 -1.94 -3.74
C VAL A 48 3.46 -0.87 -3.02
N LYS A 49 3.01 0.38 -3.12
CA LYS A 49 3.47 1.48 -2.27
C LYS A 49 2.31 2.05 -1.49
N PHE A 50 2.53 2.40 -0.23
CA PHE A 50 1.56 3.16 0.56
C PHE A 50 2.26 4.16 1.45
N ILE A 51 1.50 5.16 1.90
CA ILE A 51 2.03 6.29 2.67
C ILE A 51 1.57 6.18 4.12
N LEU A 52 2.53 6.21 5.04
CA LEU A 52 2.26 6.49 6.44
C LEU A 52 2.14 8.00 6.61
N PRO A 53 1.00 8.52 7.11
CA PRO A 53 0.85 9.94 7.36
C PRO A 53 1.76 10.39 8.51
N ALA A 54 2.05 11.68 8.59
CA ALA A 54 2.87 12.26 9.66
C ALA A 54 2.32 11.97 11.08
N GLY A 55 1.00 11.78 11.21
CA GLY A 55 0.35 11.41 12.46
C GLY A 55 0.31 9.91 12.78
N TYR A 56 0.93 9.05 11.98
CA TYR A 56 0.88 7.60 12.20
C TYR A 56 1.49 7.19 13.57
N PRO A 57 0.86 6.28 14.34
CA PRO A 57 -0.36 5.52 14.01
C PRO A 57 -1.66 6.19 14.44
N GLN A 58 -1.65 7.41 14.98
CA GLN A 58 -2.89 8.13 15.32
C GLN A 58 -3.73 8.47 14.08
N ALA A 59 -3.07 8.73 12.95
CA ALA A 59 -3.68 8.83 11.63
C ALA A 59 -3.47 7.53 10.83
N ALA A 60 -4.54 7.03 10.21
CA ALA A 60 -4.51 5.84 9.36
C ALA A 60 -3.88 6.15 7.99
N PRO A 61 -3.21 5.18 7.36
CA PRO A 61 -2.93 5.23 5.93
C PRO A 61 -4.25 5.22 5.14
N ASP A 62 -4.28 5.93 4.00
CA ASP A 62 -5.55 6.27 3.35
C ASP A 62 -5.69 5.70 1.92
N CYS A 63 -4.61 5.65 1.15
CA CYS A 63 -4.58 5.09 -0.21
C CYS A 63 -3.28 4.31 -0.46
N PHE A 64 -3.27 3.56 -1.56
CA PHE A 64 -2.08 2.86 -2.04
C PHE A 64 -1.92 2.96 -3.55
N TRP A 65 -0.72 2.61 -4.02
CA TRP A 65 -0.35 2.61 -5.41
C TRP A 65 0.23 1.26 -5.79
N THR A 66 0.03 0.86 -7.04
CA THR A 66 0.67 -0.30 -7.64
C THR A 66 1.48 0.11 -8.87
N GLU A 67 2.30 -0.81 -9.36
CA GLU A 67 2.99 -0.64 -10.62
C GLU A 67 2.04 -0.26 -11.77
N PRO A 68 2.54 0.48 -12.79
CA PRO A 68 1.77 0.81 -13.98
C PRO A 68 1.27 -0.44 -14.71
N ALA A 69 0.18 -0.27 -15.47
CA ALA A 69 -0.42 -1.31 -16.32
C ALA A 69 -0.90 -2.57 -15.56
N LEU A 70 -1.15 -2.47 -14.26
CA LEU A 70 -1.98 -3.45 -13.56
C LEU A 70 -3.42 -3.31 -14.06
N ALA A 71 -3.99 -4.42 -14.52
CA ALA A 71 -5.34 -4.46 -15.07
C ALA A 71 -6.01 -5.80 -14.70
N LEU A 72 -7.32 -5.88 -14.92
CA LEU A 72 -8.04 -7.14 -14.85
C LEU A 72 -7.60 -8.04 -16.01
N GLU A 73 -7.76 -9.35 -15.87
CA GLU A 73 -7.31 -10.34 -16.86
C GLU A 73 -7.92 -10.12 -18.26
N HIS A 74 -9.13 -9.56 -18.33
CA HIS A 74 -9.83 -9.21 -19.56
C HIS A 74 -9.45 -7.82 -20.10
N GLY A 75 -8.42 -7.18 -19.54
CA GLY A 75 -7.92 -5.87 -19.95
C GLY A 75 -8.68 -4.66 -19.37
N GLY A 76 -9.73 -4.90 -18.57
CA GLY A 76 -10.49 -3.84 -17.91
C GLY A 76 -9.68 -3.11 -16.83
N ALA A 77 -10.01 -1.83 -16.61
CA ALA A 77 -9.46 -1.08 -15.49
C ALA A 77 -10.08 -1.58 -14.17
N PRO A 78 -9.29 -1.80 -13.10
CA PRO A 78 -9.83 -2.21 -11.81
C PRO A 78 -10.66 -1.09 -11.16
N GLN A 79 -11.60 -1.45 -10.29
CA GLN A 79 -12.42 -0.47 -9.58
C GLN A 79 -11.63 0.44 -8.63
N ASN A 80 -12.15 1.66 -8.45
CA ASN A 80 -11.57 2.70 -7.60
C ASN A 80 -10.11 3.01 -7.91
N THR A 81 -9.76 2.93 -9.20
CA THR A 81 -8.44 3.29 -9.70
C THR A 81 -8.42 4.63 -10.41
N GLY A 82 -7.26 5.26 -10.43
CA GLY A 82 -7.04 6.52 -11.14
C GLY A 82 -5.56 6.86 -11.25
N GLN A 83 -5.29 8.12 -11.61
CA GLN A 83 -3.94 8.67 -11.67
C GLN A 83 -3.85 9.80 -10.65
N GLN A 84 -3.13 9.55 -9.56
CA GLN A 84 -2.89 10.54 -8.51
C GLN A 84 -1.40 10.54 -8.14
N ALA A 85 -0.77 11.69 -8.29
CA ALA A 85 0.61 11.89 -7.87
C ALA A 85 0.69 12.03 -6.35
N ALA A 86 1.76 11.50 -5.76
CA ALA A 86 2.12 11.72 -4.37
C ALA A 86 3.64 11.74 -4.21
N PRO A 87 4.19 12.47 -3.22
CA PRO A 87 5.63 12.48 -2.94
C PRO A 87 6.18 11.05 -2.72
N GLY A 88 7.31 10.75 -3.36
CA GLY A 88 7.97 9.43 -3.27
C GLY A 88 7.27 8.30 -4.05
N ILE A 89 6.17 8.59 -4.75
CA ILE A 89 5.53 7.66 -5.68
C ILE A 89 5.98 7.98 -7.11
N PRO A 90 6.54 7.02 -7.86
CA PRO A 90 6.95 7.27 -9.24
C PRO A 90 5.75 7.62 -10.15
N PRO A 91 5.94 8.47 -11.17
CA PRO A 91 4.89 8.78 -12.13
C PRO A 91 4.31 7.53 -12.81
N GLY A 92 3.01 7.56 -13.12
CA GLY A 92 2.31 6.49 -13.83
C GLY A 92 1.92 5.28 -12.98
N TRP A 93 2.28 5.25 -11.70
CA TRP A 93 1.77 4.24 -10.77
C TRP A 93 0.26 4.36 -10.63
N LEU A 94 -0.42 3.22 -10.63
CA LEU A 94 -1.87 3.16 -10.56
C LEU A 94 -2.31 3.43 -9.12
N TRP A 95 -3.07 4.50 -8.91
CA TRP A 95 -3.59 4.86 -7.59
C TRP A 95 -4.88 4.10 -7.30
N PHE A 96 -5.06 3.65 -6.06
CA PHE A 96 -6.27 3.02 -5.56
C PHE A 96 -6.86 3.82 -4.38
N SER A 97 -8.11 4.25 -4.54
CA SER A 97 -8.88 5.01 -3.53
C SER A 97 -9.58 4.08 -2.54
N TRP A 98 -8.81 3.33 -1.76
CA TRP A 98 -9.37 2.42 -0.76
C TRP A 98 -8.86 2.72 0.64
N HIS A 99 -9.80 3.08 1.49
CA HIS A 99 -9.57 3.50 2.86
C HIS A 99 -9.84 2.33 3.83
N PRO A 100 -9.10 2.23 4.95
CA PRO A 100 -9.47 1.33 6.04
C PRO A 100 -10.87 1.68 6.55
N ALA A 101 -11.76 0.69 6.69
CA ALA A 101 -13.08 0.92 7.28
C ALA A 101 -13.00 1.31 8.76
N THR A 102 -12.01 0.77 9.46
CA THR A 102 -11.71 1.06 10.86
C THR A 102 -10.19 1.09 11.05
N TRP A 103 -9.71 1.93 11.97
CA TRP A 103 -8.32 1.99 12.38
C TRP A 103 -8.22 2.25 13.88
N GLN A 104 -7.48 1.42 14.60
CA GLN A 104 -7.25 1.49 16.03
C GLN A 104 -5.78 1.82 16.29
N PRO A 105 -5.41 3.08 16.56
CA PRO A 105 -4.01 3.51 16.70
C PRO A 105 -3.15 2.72 17.71
N ASN A 106 -3.80 2.08 18.69
CA ASN A 106 -3.13 1.31 19.74
C ASN A 106 -2.74 -0.11 19.32
N SER A 107 -3.30 -0.63 18.23
CA SER A 107 -3.09 -2.03 17.78
C SER A 107 -2.80 -2.14 16.28
N ASP A 108 -3.39 -1.27 15.46
CA ASP A 108 -3.22 -1.28 14.02
C ASP A 108 -1.89 -0.68 13.58
N ASN A 109 -1.33 -1.28 12.53
CA ASN A 109 0.00 -0.95 12.02
C ASN A 109 0.14 -1.29 10.53
N MET A 110 1.37 -1.27 10.01
CA MET A 110 1.69 -1.57 8.60
C MET A 110 1.16 -2.93 8.14
N PHE A 111 1.11 -3.93 9.01
CA PHE A 111 0.52 -5.24 8.70
C PHE A 111 -0.98 -5.15 8.52
N THR A 112 -1.68 -4.43 9.40
CA THR A 112 -3.11 -4.18 9.26
C THR A 112 -3.39 -3.54 7.91
N TYR A 113 -2.64 -2.49 7.55
CA TYR A 113 -2.88 -1.79 6.29
C TYR A 113 -2.54 -2.65 5.06
N LEU A 114 -1.46 -3.43 5.08
CA LEU A 114 -1.17 -4.38 4.00
C LEU A 114 -2.29 -5.43 3.85
N ASN A 115 -2.93 -5.84 4.94
CA ASN A 115 -4.09 -6.74 4.88
C ASN A 115 -5.32 -6.05 4.29
N VAL A 116 -5.54 -4.76 4.57
CA VAL A 116 -6.57 -3.95 3.88
C VAL A 116 -6.30 -3.95 2.37
N ILE A 117 -5.07 -3.67 1.95
CA ILE A 117 -4.68 -3.68 0.53
C ILE A 117 -4.93 -5.05 -0.09
N ARG A 118 -4.46 -6.13 0.54
CA ARG A 118 -4.66 -7.51 0.04
C ARG A 118 -6.13 -7.87 -0.10
N ARG A 119 -6.95 -7.47 0.87
CA ARG A 119 -8.40 -7.71 0.81
C ARG A 119 -9.01 -6.99 -0.39
N ARG A 120 -8.63 -5.72 -0.64
CA ARG A 120 -9.14 -4.95 -1.79
C ARG A 120 -8.67 -5.50 -3.13
N LEU A 121 -7.40 -5.90 -3.23
CA LEU A 121 -6.90 -6.62 -4.40
C LEU A 121 -7.55 -8.01 -4.55
N GLY A 122 -8.11 -8.55 -3.48
CA GLY A 122 -8.92 -9.76 -3.46
C GLY A 122 -10.35 -9.60 -3.98
N GLU A 123 -10.88 -8.38 -3.96
CA GLU A 123 -12.23 -8.03 -4.41
C GLU A 123 -12.26 -7.77 -5.93
N VAL A 124 -11.63 -8.66 -6.73
CA VAL A 124 -11.41 -8.53 -8.18
C VAL A 124 -12.72 -8.28 -8.93
N ARG A 125 -12.95 -7.05 -9.38
CA ARG A 125 -14.16 -6.59 -10.07
C ARG A 125 -13.90 -5.32 -10.87
#